data_AF-A0A7S1TFN1-F1
#
_entry.id   AF-A0A7S1TFN1-F1
#
_cell.length_a   1.000
_cell.length_b   1.000
_cell.length_c   1.000
_cell.angle_alpha   90.00
_cell.angle_beta   90.00
_cell.angle_gamma   90.00
#
_symmetry.space_group_name_H-M   'P 1'
#
loop_
_entity.id
_entity.type
_entity.pdbx_description
1 polymer ?
#
loop_
_entity_poly.entity_id
_entity_poly.type
_entity_poly.pdbx_seq_one_letter_code
_entity_poly.pdbx_strand_id
1 'polypeptide(L)'
;MVDALSRSRIDIFVQVLQIDGGQRCAAINAATLALINAGVPLRDFVCASSVGYLEGSVLVDLNSVESNMGGPELVVRKVQQTKSVSINALTQATLVFIRRWNR
;
A
#
# COMPACT_ATOMS: atom_id res chain seq x y z
N MET A 1 -6.93 13.15 16.66
CA MET A 1 -7.79 12.18 15.92
C MET A 1 -7.26 10.76 15.94
N VAL A 2 -5.95 10.50 15.79
CA VAL A 2 -5.37 9.20 16.21
C VAL A 2 -5.53 9.00 17.73
N ASP A 3 -5.63 10.12 18.45
CA ASP A 3 -5.90 10.20 19.90
C ASP A 3 -7.26 9.62 20.32
N ALA A 4 -8.23 9.53 19.39
CA ALA A 4 -9.54 8.90 19.65
C ALA A 4 -9.40 7.38 19.86
N LEU A 5 -8.30 6.80 19.36
CA LEU A 5 -7.95 5.39 19.46
C LEU A 5 -6.65 5.21 20.27
N SER A 6 -6.32 6.15 21.15
CA SER A 6 -5.06 6.18 21.93
C SER A 6 -4.79 4.95 22.83
N ARG A 7 -5.75 4.03 22.95
CA ARG A 7 -5.60 2.71 23.61
C ARG A 7 -6.10 1.54 22.76
N SER A 8 -6.41 1.79 21.49
CA SER A 8 -6.96 0.81 20.56
C SER A 8 -5.90 0.43 19.54
N ARG A 9 -5.65 -0.87 19.42
CA ARG A 9 -4.78 -1.40 18.38
C ARG A 9 -5.62 -1.66 17.14
N ILE A 10 -5.34 -0.94 16.06
CA ILE A 10 -5.84 -1.28 14.73
C ILE A 10 -4.78 -2.09 14.06
N ASP A 11 -5.26 -3.08 13.38
CA ASP A 11 -4.46 -4.07 12.79
C ASP A 11 -5.08 -4.35 11.39
N ILE A 12 -4.26 -4.56 10.35
CA ILE A 12 -4.71 -4.93 9.00
C ILE A 12 -3.96 -6.17 8.46
N PHE A 13 -4.66 -7.16 7.90
CA PHE A 13 -4.12 -8.39 7.33
C PHE A 13 -4.39 -8.32 5.84
N VAL A 14 -3.34 -8.43 5.04
CA VAL A 14 -3.47 -8.50 3.60
C VAL A 14 -3.00 -9.87 3.17
N GLN A 15 -3.93 -10.68 2.67
CA GLN A 15 -3.61 -11.93 2.02
C GLN A 15 -3.61 -11.71 0.52
N VAL A 16 -2.47 -11.97 -0.11
CA VAL A 16 -2.36 -11.94 -1.57
C VAL A 16 -2.75 -13.31 -2.09
N LEU A 17 -3.88 -13.39 -2.77
CA LEU A 17 -4.40 -14.64 -3.35
C LEU A 17 -3.69 -14.98 -4.67
N GLN A 18 -3.32 -13.96 -5.43
CA GLN A 18 -2.63 -14.09 -6.70
C GLN A 18 -1.67 -12.91 -6.86
N ILE A 19 -0.50 -13.17 -7.43
CA ILE A 19 0.56 -12.19 -7.65
C ILE A 19 0.72 -12.02 -9.16
N ASP A 20 0.45 -10.83 -9.66
CA ASP A 20 0.71 -10.45 -11.05
C ASP A 20 1.27 -9.02 -11.15
N GLY A 21 2.29 -8.73 -10.36
CA GLY A 21 2.83 -7.38 -10.23
C GLY A 21 1.97 -6.47 -9.36
N GLY A 22 2.52 -5.30 -8.99
CA GLY A 22 1.78 -4.27 -8.24
C GLY A 22 1.26 -4.67 -6.85
N GLN A 23 1.67 -5.82 -6.29
CA GLN A 23 1.10 -6.40 -5.06
C GLN A 23 1.19 -5.47 -3.84
N ARG A 24 2.22 -4.60 -3.81
CA ARG A 24 2.40 -3.60 -2.77
C ARG A 24 1.37 -2.48 -2.86
N CYS A 25 1.08 -2.02 -4.07
CA CYS A 25 0.07 -1.00 -4.35
C CYS A 25 -1.33 -1.53 -4.04
N ALA A 26 -1.61 -2.76 -4.49
CA ALA A 26 -2.85 -3.46 -4.18
C ALA A 26 -3.05 -3.61 -2.66
N ALA A 27 -2.00 -3.99 -1.92
CA ALA A 27 -2.06 -4.12 -0.47
C ALA A 27 -2.39 -2.79 0.25
N ILE A 28 -1.76 -1.68 -0.16
CA ILE A 28 -2.01 -0.36 0.42
C ILE A 28 -3.45 0.12 0.14
N ASN A 29 -3.92 -0.07 -1.09
CA ASN A 29 -5.28 0.31 -1.48
C ASN A 29 -6.31 -0.56 -0.74
N ALA A 30 -6.09 -1.87 -0.66
CA ALA A 30 -6.95 -2.80 0.08
C ALA A 30 -7.00 -2.49 1.57
N ALA A 31 -5.86 -2.15 2.20
CA ALA A 31 -5.82 -1.75 3.60
C ALA A 31 -6.64 -0.49 3.87
N THR A 32 -6.57 0.50 2.98
CA THR A 32 -7.32 1.74 3.09
C THR A 32 -8.83 1.48 2.97
N LEU A 33 -9.23 0.67 2.00
CA LEU A 33 -10.64 0.26 1.83
C LEU A 33 -11.14 -0.57 3.02
N ALA A 34 -10.32 -1.46 3.57
CA ALA A 34 -10.66 -2.25 4.75
C ALA A 34 -10.92 -1.37 5.98
N LEU A 35 -10.11 -0.31 6.18
CA LEU A 35 -10.30 0.66 7.26
C LEU A 35 -11.59 1.47 7.09
N ILE A 36 -11.89 1.90 5.86
CA ILE A 36 -13.14 2.60 5.54
C ILE A 36 -14.34 1.69 5.81
N ASN A 37 -14.29 0.45 5.34
CA ASN A 37 -15.37 -0.52 5.55
C ASN A 37 -15.56 -0.89 7.02
N ALA A 38 -14.48 -0.94 7.81
CA ALA A 38 -14.53 -1.16 9.25
C ALA A 38 -15.08 0.04 10.04
N GLY A 39 -15.37 1.18 9.37
CA GLY A 39 -15.88 2.38 10.01
C GLY A 39 -14.85 3.10 10.88
N VAL A 40 -13.56 2.84 10.67
CA VAL A 40 -12.48 3.55 11.37
C VAL A 40 -12.44 5.00 10.86
N PRO A 41 -12.52 6.00 11.74
CA PRO A 41 -12.46 7.40 11.31
C PRO A 41 -11.05 7.72 10.80
N LEU A 42 -10.90 7.78 9.47
CA LEU A 42 -9.66 8.17 8.79
C LEU A 42 -9.63 9.67 8.56
N ARG A 43 -8.43 10.27 8.65
CA ARG A 43 -8.24 11.67 8.24
C ARG A 43 -8.30 11.82 6.72
N ASP A 44 -7.79 10.82 6.02
CA ASP A 44 -7.73 10.79 4.56
C ASP A 44 -7.54 9.35 4.07
N PHE A 45 -7.74 9.13 2.77
CA PHE A 45 -7.48 7.87 2.10
C PHE A 45 -6.21 7.95 1.25
N VAL A 46 -5.54 6.81 1.10
CA VAL A 46 -4.31 6.66 0.34
C VAL A 46 -4.58 5.88 -0.93
N CYS A 47 -4.05 6.36 -2.05
CA CYS A 47 -3.99 5.62 -3.31
C CYS A 47 -2.53 5.37 -3.69
N ALA A 48 -2.20 4.13 -4.03
CA ALA A 48 -0.87 3.71 -4.46
C ALA A 48 -0.91 3.09 -5.87
N SER A 49 0.15 3.34 -6.64
CA SER A 49 0.40 2.75 -7.96
C SER A 49 1.90 2.55 -8.17
N SER A 50 2.28 1.50 -8.91
CA SER A 50 3.66 1.21 -9.26
C SER A 50 4.05 1.91 -10.55
N VAL A 51 5.30 2.31 -10.66
CA VAL A 51 5.89 2.91 -11.85
C VAL A 51 7.22 2.21 -12.09
N GLY A 52 7.47 1.79 -13.32
CA GLY A 52 8.74 1.22 -13.72
C GLY A 52 9.31 1.91 -14.94
N TYR A 53 10.58 1.64 -15.19
CA TYR A 53 11.24 2.03 -16.42
C TYR A 53 11.84 0.81 -17.09
N LEU A 54 11.41 0.54 -18.31
CA LEU A 54 11.81 -0.63 -19.08
C LEU A 54 12.11 -0.22 -20.52
N GLU A 55 13.25 -0.66 -21.05
CA GLU A 55 13.63 -0.48 -22.47
C GLU A 55 13.47 0.95 -23.02
N GLY A 56 13.77 1.97 -22.21
CA GLY A 56 13.65 3.37 -22.64
C GLY A 56 12.26 3.99 -22.41
N SER A 57 11.29 3.23 -21.91
CA SER A 57 9.91 3.65 -21.71
C SER A 57 9.50 3.62 -20.24
N VAL A 58 8.73 4.63 -19.81
CA VAL A 58 8.11 4.66 -18.49
C VAL A 58 6.80 3.89 -18.53
N LEU A 59 6.65 2.90 -17.66
CA LEU A 59 5.46 2.08 -17.50
C LEU A 59 4.80 2.39 -16.16
N VAL A 60 3.48 2.36 -16.12
CA VAL A 60 2.68 2.54 -14.90
C VAL A 60 1.88 1.25 -14.72
N ASP A 61 1.75 0.81 -13.48
CA ASP A 61 1.07 -0.44 -13.10
C ASP A 61 1.75 -1.68 -13.69
N LEU A 62 2.99 -1.92 -13.23
CA LEU A 62 3.79 -3.03 -13.71
C LEU A 62 3.16 -4.39 -13.39
N ASN A 63 3.10 -5.26 -14.39
CA ASN A 63 2.77 -6.67 -14.22
C ASN A 63 3.98 -7.50 -13.76
N SER A 64 3.75 -8.79 -13.48
CA SER A 64 4.80 -9.70 -12.97
C SER A 64 5.98 -9.88 -13.95
N VAL A 65 5.69 -9.89 -15.25
CA VAL A 65 6.71 -10.05 -16.30
C VAL A 65 7.58 -8.80 -16.37
N GLU A 66 6.96 -7.62 -16.41
CA GLU A 66 7.63 -6.32 -16.49
C GLU A 66 8.51 -6.04 -15.27
N SER A 67 8.02 -6.37 -14.06
CA SER A 67 8.79 -6.24 -12.82
C SER A 67 10.00 -7.21 -12.82
N ASN A 68 9.84 -8.40 -13.40
CA ASN A 68 10.92 -9.41 -13.46
C ASN A 68 11.98 -9.13 -14.53
N MET A 69 11.75 -8.17 -15.46
CA MET A 69 12.75 -7.75 -16.44
C MET A 69 13.88 -6.90 -15.82
N GLY A 70 13.82 -6.59 -14.53
CA GLY A 70 14.92 -5.98 -13.79
C GLY A 70 15.08 -4.46 -13.97
N GLY A 71 14.07 -3.80 -14.54
CA GLY A 71 14.00 -2.33 -14.58
C GLY A 71 13.81 -1.73 -13.19
N PRO A 72 14.22 -0.46 -12.96
CA PRO A 72 13.94 0.21 -11.69
C PRO A 72 12.42 0.39 -11.50
N GLU A 73 11.92 -0.01 -10.34
CA GLU A 73 10.51 0.09 -9.94
C GLU A 73 10.37 1.02 -8.72
N LEU A 74 9.32 1.84 -8.73
CA LEU A 74 8.93 2.75 -7.67
C LEU A 74 7.47 2.54 -7.31
N VAL A 75 7.16 2.56 -6.02
CA VAL A 75 5.79 2.62 -5.52
C VAL A 75 5.49 4.05 -5.12
N VAL A 76 4.56 4.67 -5.82
CA VAL A 76 4.10 6.04 -5.53
C VAL A 76 2.80 5.95 -4.77
N ARG A 77 2.69 6.70 -3.67
CA ARG A 77 1.44 6.84 -2.92
C ARG A 77 1.09 8.30 -2.71
N LYS A 78 -0.19 8.61 -2.88
CA LYS A 78 -0.76 9.94 -2.70
C LYS A 78 -1.86 9.90 -1.64
N VAL A 79 -1.82 10.89 -0.76
CA VAL A 79 -2.85 11.22 0.23
C VAL A 79 -3.75 12.29 -0.42
N GLN A 80 -5.06 12.08 -0.52
CA GLN A 80 -5.88 12.86 -1.47
C GLN A 80 -6.08 14.33 -1.08
N GLN A 81 -6.31 14.62 0.20
CA GLN A 81 -6.53 15.96 0.73
C GLN A 81 -5.24 16.73 1.02
N THR A 82 -4.10 16.04 1.17
CA THR A 82 -2.80 16.67 1.42
C THR A 82 -1.98 16.71 0.14
N LYS A 83 -1.34 17.83 -0.22
CA LYS A 83 -0.40 17.92 -1.37
C LYS A 83 0.89 17.08 -1.19
N SER A 84 0.92 16.18 -0.21
CA SER A 84 2.07 15.36 0.13
C SER A 84 2.05 14.08 -0.70
N VAL A 85 3.08 13.93 -1.54
CA VAL A 85 3.39 12.69 -2.23
C VAL A 85 4.52 12.02 -1.47
N SER A 86 4.38 10.73 -1.17
CA SER A 86 5.46 9.93 -0.58
C SER A 86 5.93 8.90 -1.60
N ILE A 87 7.24 8.86 -1.83
CA ILE A 87 7.89 7.92 -2.75
C ILE A 87 8.81 7.07 -1.88
N ASN A 88 8.54 5.77 -1.77
CA ASN A 88 9.38 4.85 -1.01
C ASN A 88 9.86 3.72 -1.92
N ALA A 89 11.17 3.61 -2.09
CA ALA A 89 11.80 2.41 -2.65
C ALA A 89 11.99 1.40 -1.50
N LEU A 90 10.96 0.59 -1.22
CA LEU A 90 11.08 -0.45 -0.17
C LEU A 90 11.75 -1.70 -0.73
N THR A 91 12.93 -2.03 -0.21
CA THR A 91 13.55 -3.36 -0.35
C THR A 91 13.12 -4.21 0.85
N GLN A 92 12.35 -5.28 0.58
CA GLN A 92 11.91 -6.37 1.46
C GLN A 92 10.71 -6.20 2.43
N ALA A 93 9.89 -7.25 2.41
CA ALA A 93 8.90 -7.76 3.37
C ALA A 93 7.87 -6.77 3.97
N THR A 94 6.70 -6.69 3.34
CA THR A 94 5.48 -6.20 4.00
C THR A 94 4.87 -7.35 4.82
N LEU A 95 5.33 -7.52 6.06
CA LEU A 95 4.62 -8.28 7.10
C LEU A 95 3.85 -7.27 7.95
N VAL A 96 2.56 -7.08 7.64
CA VAL A 96 1.63 -6.35 8.53
C VAL A 96 0.91 -7.37 9.38
N PHE A 97 1.28 -7.43 10.66
CA PHE A 97 0.69 -8.34 11.65
C PHE A 97 -0.45 -7.65 12.40
N ILE A 98 -1.65 -8.23 12.32
CA ILE A 98 -2.74 -7.96 13.25
C ILE A 98 -2.70 -8.91 14.44
N ARG A 99 -2.78 -8.41 15.66
CA ARG A 99 -3.32 -9.19 16.78
C ARG A 99 -4.11 -8.32 17.76
N ARG A 100 -5.40 -8.64 17.89
CA ARG A 100 -6.22 -8.30 19.07
C ARG A 100 -5.68 -9.05 20.29
N TRP A 101 -5.10 -8.34 21.24
CA TRP A 101 -4.88 -8.85 22.61
C TRP A 101 -5.90 -8.17 23.53
N ASN A 102 -6.82 -8.94 24.12
CA ASN A 102 -7.69 -8.45 25.17
C ASN A 102 -7.70 -9.48 26.31
N ARG A 103 -7.03 -9.11 27.41
CA ARG A 103 -6.73 -9.89 28.63
C ARG A 103 -6.21 -11.32 28.43
#